data_AF-A0A8S3BYG0-F1
#
_entry.id   AF-A0A8S3BYG0-F1
#
_cell.length_a   1.000
_cell.length_b   1.000
_cell.length_c   1.000
_cell.angle_alpha   90.00
_cell.angle_beta   90.00
_cell.angle_gamma   90.00
#
_symmetry.space_group_name_H-M   'P 1'
#
loop_
_entity.id
_entity.type
_entity.pdbx_description
1 polymer ?
#
loop_
_entity_poly.entity_id
_entity_poly.type
_entity_poly.pdbx_seq_one_letter_code
_entity_poly.pdbx_strand_id
1 'polypeptide(L)'
;MNSIDQNLVQNLCELLSYFKIASEQLSADQQPTLHLVLPWINKLKSYCELKTSDSPVIKQVKKLMLEQIQEKIWLTQLHEIATFLHSMTKNLLSLSQNERDEVHKATQEMLKTVGLV
;
A
#
# COMPACT_ATOMS: atom_id res chain seq x y z
N MET A 1 -29.11 -7.02 -27.91
CA MET A 1 -27.70 -6.65 -27.68
C MET A 1 -27.60 -6.13 -26.27
N ASN A 2 -26.86 -6.80 -25.37
CA ASN A 2 -26.63 -6.29 -24.02
C ASN A 2 -25.75 -5.04 -24.14
N SER A 3 -26.33 -3.87 -23.88
CA SER A 3 -25.58 -2.61 -23.81
C SER A 3 -24.61 -2.68 -22.63
N ILE A 4 -23.32 -2.46 -22.89
CA ILE A 4 -22.31 -2.36 -21.85
C ILE A 4 -22.64 -1.16 -20.96
N ASP A 5 -22.67 -1.37 -19.65
CA ASP A 5 -22.80 -0.30 -18.67
C ASP A 5 -21.49 0.51 -18.61
N GLN A 6 -21.49 1.65 -19.32
CA GLN A 6 -20.33 2.54 -19.39
C GLN A 6 -19.93 3.13 -18.04
N ASN A 7 -20.90 3.35 -17.13
CA ASN A 7 -20.61 3.87 -15.80
C ASN A 7 -19.88 2.83 -14.96
N LEU A 8 -20.31 1.56 -15.04
CA LEU A 8 -19.61 0.46 -14.39
C LEU A 8 -18.18 0.31 -14.92
N VAL A 9 -17.99 0.37 -16.24
CA VAL A 9 -16.66 0.30 -16.87
C VAL A 9 -15.77 1.44 -16.37
N GLN A 10 -16.28 2.67 -16.36
CA GLN A 10 -15.54 3.84 -15.88
C GLN A 10 -15.14 3.68 -14.41
N ASN A 11 -16.06 3.25 -13.54
CA ASN A 11 -15.78 3.00 -12.12
C ASN A 11 -14.70 1.92 -11.92
N LEU A 12 -14.69 0.87 -12.75
CA LEU A 12 -13.65 -0.17 -12.72
C LEU A 12 -12.30 0.39 -13.19
N CYS A 13 -12.27 1.17 -14.26
CA CYS A 13 -11.06 1.81 -14.75
C CYS A 13 -10.45 2.74 -13.69
N GLU A 14 -11.27 3.54 -13.01
CA GLU A 14 -10.84 4.41 -11.92
C GLU A 14 -10.25 3.62 -10.76
N LEU A 15 -10.93 2.55 -10.32
CA LEU A 15 -10.42 1.70 -9.25
C LEU A 15 -9.08 1.05 -9.62
N LEU A 16 -8.99 0.47 -10.82
CA LEU A 16 -7.79 -0.24 -11.29
C LEU A 16 -6.62 0.71 -11.60
N SER A 17 -6.88 1.98 -11.90
CA SER A 17 -5.84 2.97 -12.18
C SER A 17 -4.84 3.11 -11.02
N TYR A 18 -5.30 3.04 -9.78
CA TYR A 18 -4.44 3.14 -8.60
C TYR A 18 -3.54 1.91 -8.43
N PHE A 19 -4.02 0.72 -8.82
CA PHE A 19 -3.22 -0.51 -8.81
C PHE A 19 -2.17 -0.50 -9.91
N LYS A 20 -2.51 0.04 -11.08
CA LYS A 20 -1.54 0.27 -12.16
C LYS A 20 -0.40 1.18 -11.71
N ILE A 21 -0.73 2.34 -11.11
CA ILE A 21 0.29 3.30 -10.63
C ILE A 21 1.15 2.66 -9.53
N ALA A 22 0.53 1.96 -8.57
CA ALA A 22 1.27 1.27 -7.52
C ALA A 22 2.24 0.23 -8.11
N SER A 23 1.78 -0.59 -9.05
CA SER A 23 2.61 -1.58 -9.73
C SER A 23 3.79 -0.94 -10.45
N GLU A 24 3.56 0.13 -11.20
CA GLU A 24 4.61 0.84 -11.94
C GLU A 24 5.68 1.41 -11.00
N GLN A 25 5.26 2.02 -9.88
CA GLN A 25 6.20 2.59 -8.92
C GLN A 25 6.96 1.54 -8.11
N LEU A 26 6.28 0.47 -7.67
CA LEU A 26 6.89 -0.58 -6.86
C LEU A 26 7.82 -1.47 -7.67
N SER A 27 7.60 -1.59 -8.98
CA SER A 27 8.44 -2.35 -9.91
C SER A 27 9.55 -1.54 -10.58
N ALA A 28 9.72 -0.26 -10.22
CA ALA A 28 10.81 0.55 -10.76
C ALA A 28 12.18 -0.02 -10.33
N ASP A 29 13.15 -0.03 -11.25
CA ASP A 29 14.49 -0.59 -11.04
C ASP A 29 15.60 0.48 -10.94
N GLN A 30 15.31 1.70 -11.40
CA GLN A 30 16.26 2.83 -11.37
C GLN A 30 16.21 3.66 -10.08
N GLN A 31 15.33 3.34 -9.15
CA GLN A 31 15.15 4.08 -7.89
C GLN A 31 14.79 3.14 -6.74
N PRO A 32 15.13 3.48 -5.48
CA PRO A 32 14.70 2.68 -4.34
C PRO A 32 13.17 2.60 -4.26
N THR A 33 12.59 1.40 -4.13
CA THR A 33 11.13 1.22 -4.08
C THR A 33 10.63 0.68 -2.75
N LEU A 34 11.51 0.10 -1.91
CA LEU A 34 11.11 -0.59 -0.68
C LEU A 34 10.37 0.33 0.31
N HIS A 35 10.78 1.60 0.38
CA HIS A 35 10.17 2.63 1.22
C HIS A 35 8.76 3.05 0.76
N LEU A 36 8.35 2.67 -0.45
CA LEU A 36 7.03 2.97 -1.02
C LEU A 36 6.00 1.88 -0.71
N VAL A 37 6.45 0.68 -0.31
CA VAL A 37 5.57 -0.49 -0.12
C VAL A 37 4.50 -0.24 0.95
N LEU A 38 4.90 0.18 2.15
CA LEU A 38 3.95 0.46 3.24
C LEU A 38 2.96 1.59 2.88
N PRO A 39 3.42 2.76 2.36
CA PRO A 39 2.51 3.80 1.87
C PRO A 39 1.52 3.31 0.82
N TRP A 40 1.98 2.54 -0.18
CA TRP A 40 1.11 2.04 -1.24
C TRP A 40 0.09 1.03 -0.73
N ILE A 41 0.47 0.09 0.12
CA ILE A 41 -0.48 -0.89 0.67
C ILE A 41 -1.58 -0.20 1.45
N ASN A 42 -1.23 0.77 2.30
CA ASN A 42 -2.23 1.53 3.06
C ASN A 42 -3.16 2.32 2.14
N LYS A 43 -2.61 2.89 1.07
CA LYS A 43 -3.38 3.62 0.05
C LYS A 43 -4.28 2.70 -0.78
N LEU A 44 -3.82 1.51 -1.15
CA LEU A 44 -4.64 0.53 -1.88
C LEU A 44 -5.77 -0.01 -1.00
N LYS A 45 -5.50 -0.27 0.29
CA LYS A 45 -6.54 -0.64 1.26
C LYS A 45 -7.62 0.44 1.36
N SER A 46 -7.23 1.72 1.45
CA SER A 46 -8.20 2.81 1.52
C SER A 46 -9.02 2.99 0.24
N TYR A 47 -8.46 2.72 -0.94
CA TYR A 47 -9.24 2.71 -2.18
C TYR A 47 -10.25 1.55 -2.27
N CYS A 48 -9.96 0.44 -1.58
CA CYS A 48 -10.88 -0.69 -1.46
C CYS A 48 -11.94 -0.51 -0.36
N GLU A 49 -11.95 0.60 0.38
CA GLU A 49 -13.02 0.87 1.34
C GLU A 49 -14.38 0.97 0.63
N LEU A 50 -15.37 0.30 1.22
CA LEU A 50 -16.72 0.26 0.69
C LEU A 50 -17.42 1.59 0.95
N LYS A 51 -17.95 2.21 -0.11
CA LYS A 51 -18.74 3.43 -0.03
C LYS A 51 -20.22 3.11 -0.19
N THR A 52 -21.08 3.91 0.43
CA THR A 52 -22.53 3.78 0.29
C THR A 52 -22.97 3.94 -1.17
N SER A 53 -22.28 4.83 -1.90
CA SER A 53 -22.48 5.12 -3.32
C SER A 53 -21.96 4.05 -4.28
N ASP A 54 -21.20 3.05 -3.83
CA ASP A 54 -20.69 2.00 -4.70
C ASP A 54 -21.82 1.08 -5.19
N SER A 55 -21.78 0.73 -6.47
CA SER A 55 -22.67 -0.29 -7.02
C SER A 55 -22.38 -1.67 -6.40
N PRO A 56 -23.34 -2.62 -6.42
CA PRO A 56 -23.12 -3.97 -5.88
C PRO A 56 -21.90 -4.67 -6.47
N VAL A 57 -21.67 -4.50 -7.77
CA VAL A 57 -20.51 -5.08 -8.48
C VAL A 57 -19.20 -4.46 -7.97
N ILE A 58 -19.13 -3.14 -7.85
CA ILE A 58 -17.94 -2.45 -7.33
C ILE A 58 -17.65 -2.86 -5.88
N LYS A 59 -18.68 -3.00 -5.04
CA LYS A 59 -18.51 -3.51 -3.67
C LYS A 59 -17.90 -4.90 -3.64
N GLN A 60 -18.36 -5.80 -4.52
CA GLN A 60 -17.80 -7.15 -4.62
C GLN A 60 -16.34 -7.13 -5.09
N VAL A 61 -16.02 -6.34 -6.12
CA VAL A 61 -14.65 -6.20 -6.62
C VAL A 61 -13.72 -5.65 -5.54
N LYS A 62 -14.10 -4.55 -4.87
CA LYS A 62 -13.31 -3.97 -3.77
C LYS A 62 -13.06 -4.96 -2.63
N LYS A 63 -14.08 -5.75 -2.26
CA LYS A 63 -13.94 -6.79 -1.24
C LYS A 63 -12.90 -7.84 -1.65
N LEU A 64 -13.00 -8.37 -2.87
CA LEU A 64 -12.03 -9.35 -3.41
C LEU A 64 -10.61 -8.75 -3.47
N MET A 65 -10.47 -7.51 -3.91
CA MET A 65 -9.17 -6.83 -3.98
C MET A 65 -8.57 -6.63 -2.58
N LEU A 66 -9.37 -6.25 -1.59
CA LEU A 66 -8.93 -6.11 -0.21
C LEU A 66 -8.45 -7.45 0.37
N GLU A 67 -9.20 -8.53 0.13
CA GLU A 67 -8.81 -9.90 0.50
C GLU A 67 -7.48 -10.28 -0.14
N GLN A 68 -7.30 -10.01 -1.44
CA GLN A 68 -6.05 -10.31 -2.14
C GLN A 68 -4.86 -9.47 -1.65
N ILE A 69 -5.07 -8.19 -1.30
CA ILE A 69 -4.04 -7.36 -0.67
C ILE A 69 -3.58 -7.99 0.64
N GLN A 70 -4.52 -8.45 1.47
CA GLN A 70 -4.21 -9.06 2.76
C GLN A 70 -3.55 -10.43 2.64
N GLU A 71 -3.94 -11.22 1.64
CA GLU A 71 -3.42 -12.58 1.44
C GLU A 71 -2.05 -12.59 0.74
N LYS A 72 -1.85 -11.72 -0.25
CA LYS A 72 -0.69 -11.79 -1.16
C LYS A 72 0.44 -10.85 -0.79
N ILE A 73 0.17 -9.78 -0.04
CA ILE A 73 1.19 -8.78 0.27
C ILE A 73 1.77 -9.01 1.66
N TRP A 74 3.03 -9.44 1.71
CA TRP A 74 3.78 -9.65 2.93
C TRP A 74 4.55 -8.40 3.33
N LEU A 75 3.95 -7.61 4.22
CA LEU A 75 4.68 -6.56 4.93
C LEU A 75 5.62 -7.18 5.95
N THR A 76 6.82 -6.62 6.01
CA THR A 76 7.88 -7.04 6.93
C THR A 76 8.49 -5.79 7.54
N GLN A 77 9.21 -5.96 8.64
CA GLN A 77 9.89 -4.87 9.34
C GLN A 77 10.88 -4.11 8.43
N LEU A 78 11.44 -4.76 7.41
CA LEU A 78 12.30 -4.10 6.41
C LEU A 78 11.54 -3.01 5.62
N HIS A 79 10.28 -3.25 5.28
CA HIS A 79 9.46 -2.27 4.58
C HIS A 79 9.20 -1.05 5.46
N GLU A 80 8.96 -1.27 6.75
CA GLU A 80 8.71 -0.22 7.74
C GLU A 80 9.98 0.59 8.01
N ILE A 81 11.12 -0.07 8.22
CA ILE A 81 12.43 0.57 8.36
C ILE A 81 12.79 1.38 7.11
N ALA A 82 12.61 0.82 5.91
CA ALA A 82 12.87 1.56 4.67
C ALA A 82 11.98 2.81 4.56
N THR A 83 10.70 2.69 4.93
CA THR A 83 9.76 3.81 4.97
C THR A 83 10.19 4.87 5.99
N PHE A 84 10.69 4.44 7.15
CA PHE A 84 11.19 5.31 8.22
C PHE A 84 12.46 6.07 7.82
N LEU A 85 13.41 5.39 7.17
CA LEU A 85 14.69 5.98 6.75
C LEU A 85 14.53 7.00 5.61
N HIS A 86 13.41 6.98 4.90
CA HIS A 86 13.14 7.93 3.83
C HIS A 86 12.53 9.25 4.34
N SER A 87 13.13 10.37 3.95
CA SER A 87 12.85 11.70 4.51
C SER A 87 11.38 12.14 4.40
N MET A 88 10.70 11.76 3.32
CA MET A 88 9.29 12.12 3.06
C MET A 88 8.29 11.28 3.84
N THR A 89 8.69 10.12 4.34
CA THR A 89 7.79 9.12 4.95
C THR A 89 8.18 8.74 6.38
N LYS A 90 9.25 9.34 6.91
CA LYS A 90 9.82 9.09 8.24
C LYS A 90 8.86 9.19 9.43
N ASN A 91 7.74 9.88 9.28
CA ASN A 91 6.78 10.08 10.36
C ASN A 91 5.84 8.87 10.57
N LEU A 92 5.86 7.88 9.68
CA LEU A 92 5.08 6.63 9.80
C LEU A 92 3.62 6.87 10.18
N LEU A 93 2.96 7.84 9.53
CA LEU A 93 1.65 8.36 9.95
C LEU A 93 0.57 7.27 10.03
N SER A 94 0.70 6.21 9.24
CA SER A 94 -0.22 5.07 9.21
C SER A 94 -0.03 4.08 10.36
N LEU A 95 1.06 4.18 11.11
CA LEU A 95 1.38 3.29 12.24
C LEU A 95 0.97 3.93 13.56
N SER A 96 0.51 3.10 14.49
CA SER A 96 0.30 3.42 15.91
C SER A 96 1.62 3.75 16.61
N GLN A 97 1.54 4.36 17.79
CA GLN A 97 2.75 4.71 18.55
C GLN A 97 3.60 3.47 18.88
N ASN A 98 2.98 2.36 19.27
CA ASN A 98 3.69 1.12 19.58
C ASN A 98 4.44 0.57 18.36
N GLU A 99 3.79 0.52 17.19
CA GLU A 99 4.43 0.09 15.94
C GLU A 99 5.60 1.01 15.57
N ARG A 100 5.47 2.32 15.78
CA ARG A 100 6.59 3.26 15.56
C ARG A 100 7.77 2.97 16.47
N ASP A 101 7.52 2.72 17.75
CA ASP A 101 8.57 2.41 18.72
C ASP A 101 9.30 1.10 18.35
N GLU A 102 8.58 0.11 17.84
CA GLU A 102 9.16 -1.13 17.30
C GLU A 102 10.05 -0.87 16.08
N VAL A 103 9.61 -0.03 15.14
CA VAL A 103 10.41 0.35 13.97
C VAL A 103 11.67 1.12 14.37
N HIS A 104 11.57 2.03 15.35
CA HIS A 104 12.73 2.73 15.89
C HIS A 104 13.75 1.77 16.50
N LYS A 105 13.30 0.84 17.34
CA LYS A 105 14.16 -0.18 17.97
C LYS A 105 14.83 -1.07 16.92
N ALA A 106 14.07 -1.58 15.97
CA ALA A 106 14.59 -2.44 14.91
C ALA A 106 15.58 -1.70 13.99
N THR A 107 15.32 -0.42 13.70
CA THR A 107 16.26 0.42 12.96
C THR A 107 17.58 0.57 13.72
N GLN A 108 17.53 0.83 15.04
CA GLN A 108 18.74 0.92 15.86
C GLN A 108 19.53 -0.40 15.88
N GLU A 109 18.84 -1.54 16.01
CA GLU A 109 19.48 -2.86 15.96
C GLU A 109 20.12 -3.12 14.60
N MET A 110 19.44 -2.78 13.50
CA MET A 110 20.00 -2.88 12.15
C MET A 110 21.21 -1.98 11.94
N LEU A 111 21.21 -0.75 12.47
CA LEU A 111 22.34 0.16 12.33
C LEU A 111 23.58 -0.32 13.11
N LYS A 112 23.39 -0.97 14.26
CA LYS A 112 24.47 -1.61 15.03
C LYS A 112 25.12 -2.74 14.26
N THR A 113 24.35 -3.57 13.55
CA THR A 113 24.92 -4.70 12.78
C THR A 113 25.79 -4.26 11.61
N VAL A 114 25.55 -3.05 11.08
CA VAL A 114 26.37 -2.44 10.01
C VAL A 114 27.43 -1.45 10.52
N GLY A 115 27.60 -1.33 11.84
CA GLY A 115 28.65 -0.50 12.46
C GLY A 115 28.43 1.00 12.37
N LEU A 116 27.18 1.46 12.22
CA LEU A 116 26.83 2.88 12.11
C LEU A 116 26.43 3.53 13.45
N VAL A 117 26.19 2.72 14.50
CA VAL A 117 25.82 3.16 15.86
C VAL A 117 26.36 2.18 16.90
#